data_AF-B9MPU8-F1
#
_entry.id   AF-B9MPU8-F1
#
_cell.length_a   1.000
_cell.length_b   1.000
_cell.length_c   1.000
_cell.angle_alpha   90.00
_cell.angle_beta   90.00
_cell.angle_gamma   90.00
#
_symmetry.space_group_name_H-M   'P 1'
#
loop_
_entity.id
_entity.type
_entity.pdbx_description
1 polymer ?
#
loop_
_entity_poly.entity_id
_entity_poly.type
_entity_poly.pdbx_seq_one_letter_code
_entity_poly.pdbx_strand_id
1 'polypeptide(L)'
;MRKLLSFAVILSLLLSFAFPVAQAGTITQKVQAAINKIDYITAGEFVTSLLIGAKVKPDKPLDYWGKAVSMGLIPGEVKQDKPLTRAQASYIVWKLINAVPELRKKNIPVKTEILTPWDLTLRGRGYLYDYMTNLDFVLYWSDLLIIDYYYADGRVKTKYVWDVLKGYVMRDDYAKFLQDFAKKCPDKLKIAPKTEYLKYDEKYKGYYYQLPFEPKGRYFVTYPGITRTKDSGDREWNSAYDPRANKYLEEYIKNHPRKYALDHTRFAQMADDYTKIPQAYREPMLKLADLGIITPEMSPLYVSKIRFNPAKMLTRAEAVAMISRVFDESKREVYDEFKWQLRSYVDMKTGIVYLWNSYKRTYEPITNDYKQVIDIVYSWDSDKQTFVPIIIDNRYRKLRSSDTPEFGEPVLTFRMDEMKLLAFIKDSINYASKYSIGNSFVRYSFAGLEFFIPGVYGSILPWEDKPFYRFPWYHGANFNYLLVPLAYKKEAIADAKYYTNPKTKLPADGIVKWYGDICIWYVNLNGEDNVGYWCTTNPTYKGYFEKAKVLYAKPDPNIK
;
A
#
# COMPACT_ATOMS: atom_id res chain seq x y z
N MET A 1 0.12 10.84 -27.15
CA MET A 1 -0.75 11.75 -26.37
C MET A 1 -1.95 12.32 -27.15
N ARG A 2 -1.78 12.85 -28.37
CA ARG A 2 -2.92 13.42 -29.16
C ARG A 2 -4.11 12.47 -29.37
N LYS A 3 -3.90 11.16 -29.60
CA LYS A 3 -4.98 10.18 -29.83
C LYS A 3 -5.77 9.76 -28.58
N LEU A 4 -5.23 9.98 -27.37
CA LEU A 4 -5.91 9.70 -26.09
C LEU A 4 -6.76 10.90 -25.64
N LEU A 5 -6.29 12.12 -25.90
CA LEU A 5 -7.10 13.33 -25.75
C LEU A 5 -8.32 13.30 -26.68
N SER A 6 -8.16 12.85 -27.93
CA SER A 6 -9.29 12.71 -28.85
C SER A 6 -10.35 11.73 -28.33
N PHE A 7 -9.97 10.64 -27.64
CA PHE A 7 -10.93 9.68 -27.09
C PHE A 7 -11.68 10.22 -25.86
N ALA A 8 -10.99 10.92 -24.95
CA ALA A 8 -11.63 11.59 -23.83
C ALA A 8 -12.54 12.73 -24.32
N VAL A 9 -12.14 13.46 -25.35
CA VAL A 9 -12.94 14.52 -25.98
C VAL A 9 -14.12 13.93 -26.74
N ILE A 10 -13.98 12.82 -27.48
CA ILE A 10 -15.10 12.16 -28.18
C ILE A 10 -16.07 11.50 -27.19
N LEU A 11 -15.57 10.88 -26.11
CA LEU A 11 -16.42 10.33 -25.06
C LEU A 11 -17.14 11.47 -24.32
N SER A 12 -16.44 12.56 -23.97
CA SER A 12 -17.03 13.76 -23.40
C SER A 12 -18.00 14.45 -24.35
N LEU A 13 -17.76 14.48 -25.67
CA LEU A 13 -18.65 15.03 -26.69
C LEU A 13 -19.91 14.17 -26.86
N LEU A 14 -19.75 12.84 -27.00
CA LEU A 14 -20.87 11.90 -27.06
C LEU A 14 -21.73 11.93 -25.79
N LEU A 15 -21.14 12.27 -24.64
CA LEU A 15 -21.86 12.46 -23.37
C LEU A 15 -22.40 13.88 -23.16
N SER A 16 -21.91 14.89 -23.88
CA SER A 16 -22.41 16.27 -23.80
C SER A 16 -23.45 16.60 -24.86
N PHE A 17 -23.63 15.78 -25.91
CA PHE A 17 -24.79 15.90 -26.82
C PHE A 17 -26.13 15.50 -26.18
N ALA A 18 -26.16 15.14 -24.89
CA ALA A 18 -27.38 14.90 -24.13
C ALA A 18 -27.90 16.11 -23.33
N PHE A 19 -27.12 17.19 -23.12
CA PHE A 19 -27.61 18.43 -22.46
C PHE A 19 -26.81 19.70 -22.84
N PRO A 20 -27.45 20.88 -22.93
CA PRO A 20 -26.76 22.14 -23.20
C PRO A 20 -25.89 22.57 -22.01
N VAL A 21 -24.65 22.92 -22.32
CA VAL A 21 -23.62 23.39 -21.37
C VAL A 21 -24.05 24.73 -20.77
N ALA A 22 -24.20 24.80 -19.44
CA ALA A 22 -24.28 26.07 -18.71
C ALA A 22 -22.93 26.37 -18.04
N GLN A 23 -22.32 27.48 -18.44
CA GLN A 23 -21.15 28.09 -17.80
C GLN A 23 -21.46 28.48 -16.35
N ALA A 24 -20.43 28.43 -15.51
CA ALA A 24 -20.46 28.76 -14.09
C ALA A 24 -20.99 30.18 -13.84
N GLY A 25 -22.12 30.28 -13.15
CA GLY A 25 -22.73 31.53 -12.70
C GLY A 25 -24.22 31.33 -12.42
N THR A 26 -24.59 31.14 -11.15
CA THR A 26 -25.97 30.97 -10.65
C THR A 26 -26.79 29.81 -11.25
N ILE A 27 -26.60 28.61 -10.70
CA ILE A 27 -27.53 27.49 -10.89
C ILE A 27 -28.82 27.81 -10.10
N THR A 28 -29.92 28.07 -10.82
CA THR A 28 -31.25 28.28 -10.22
C THR A 28 -31.77 26.96 -9.62
N GLN A 29 -32.59 27.04 -8.55
CA GLN A 29 -33.17 25.86 -7.86
C GLN A 29 -33.87 24.85 -8.79
N LYS A 30 -34.39 25.30 -9.95
CA LYS A 30 -34.97 24.42 -10.99
C LYS A 30 -33.92 23.64 -11.78
N VAL A 31 -32.73 24.20 -12.00
CA VAL A 31 -31.57 23.50 -12.59
C VAL A 31 -30.97 22.54 -11.56
N GLN A 32 -30.94 22.91 -10.27
CA GLN A 32 -30.57 21.99 -9.19
C GLN A 32 -31.54 20.81 -9.08
N ALA A 33 -32.86 21.04 -9.24
CA ALA A 33 -33.87 19.98 -9.26
C ALA A 33 -33.79 19.08 -10.52
N ALA A 34 -33.35 19.62 -11.67
CA ALA A 34 -33.11 18.84 -12.88
C ALA A 34 -31.79 18.03 -12.81
N ILE A 35 -30.74 18.59 -12.17
CA ILE A 35 -29.48 17.89 -11.82
C ILE A 35 -29.74 16.77 -10.79
N ASN A 36 -30.79 16.88 -9.98
CA ASN A 36 -31.18 15.89 -8.96
C ASN A 36 -31.94 14.67 -9.51
N LYS A 37 -32.22 14.57 -10.82
CA LYS A 37 -32.58 13.28 -11.40
C LYS A 37 -31.28 12.49 -11.60
N ILE A 38 -31.06 11.49 -10.76
CA ILE A 38 -29.95 10.56 -10.92
C ILE A 38 -30.07 9.90 -12.31
N ASP A 39 -29.19 10.31 -13.23
CA ASP A 39 -29.17 9.77 -14.59
C ASP A 39 -28.37 8.47 -14.60
N TYR A 40 -29.08 7.36 -14.80
CA TYR A 40 -28.51 6.02 -14.86
C TYR A 40 -28.19 5.66 -16.31
N ILE A 41 -27.04 5.05 -16.54
CA ILE A 41 -26.70 4.57 -17.88
C ILE A 41 -27.52 3.31 -18.19
N THR A 42 -28.05 3.21 -19.40
CA THR A 42 -28.66 1.97 -19.89
C THR A 42 -27.60 0.93 -20.25
N ALA A 43 -27.95 -0.34 -20.25
CA ALA A 43 -27.05 -1.42 -20.65
C ALA A 43 -26.55 -1.24 -22.09
N GLY A 44 -27.43 -0.81 -23.00
CA GLY A 44 -27.11 -0.54 -24.40
C GLY A 44 -26.07 0.56 -24.57
N GLU A 45 -26.24 1.70 -23.89
CA GLU A 45 -25.26 2.80 -23.93
C GLU A 45 -23.90 2.35 -23.37
N PHE A 46 -23.91 1.64 -22.24
CA PHE A 46 -22.69 1.18 -21.58
C PHE A 46 -21.88 0.23 -22.46
N VAL A 47 -22.55 -0.78 -23.03
CA VAL A 47 -21.94 -1.79 -23.91
C VAL A 47 -21.43 -1.16 -25.21
N THR A 48 -22.21 -0.27 -25.81
CA THR A 48 -21.81 0.47 -27.02
C THR A 48 -20.52 1.24 -26.77
N SER A 49 -20.45 1.99 -25.65
CA SER A 49 -19.28 2.76 -25.27
C SER A 49 -18.03 1.88 -25.07
N LEU A 50 -18.21 0.72 -24.43
CA LEU A 50 -17.15 -0.26 -24.23
C LEU A 50 -16.63 -0.84 -25.55
N LEU A 51 -17.52 -1.28 -26.44
CA LEU A 51 -17.11 -1.88 -27.72
C LEU A 51 -16.43 -0.86 -28.64
N ILE A 52 -16.94 0.38 -28.69
CA ILE A 52 -16.29 1.48 -29.40
C ILE A 52 -14.89 1.72 -28.83
N GLY A 53 -14.75 1.81 -27.51
CA GLY A 53 -13.45 1.98 -26.84
C GLY A 53 -12.47 0.85 -27.12
N ALA A 54 -12.98 -0.38 -27.19
CA ALA A 54 -12.22 -1.58 -27.54
C ALA A 54 -11.95 -1.72 -29.05
N LYS A 55 -12.48 -0.81 -29.88
CA LYS A 55 -12.41 -0.84 -31.35
C LYS A 55 -13.00 -2.11 -31.96
N VAL A 56 -14.01 -2.69 -31.30
CA VAL A 56 -14.76 -3.83 -31.82
C VAL A 56 -15.84 -3.31 -32.76
N LYS A 57 -15.83 -3.76 -34.01
CA LYS A 57 -16.84 -3.39 -34.99
C LYS A 57 -18.08 -4.29 -34.85
N PRO A 58 -19.30 -3.74 -34.92
CA PRO A 58 -20.51 -4.53 -34.98
C PRO A 58 -20.65 -5.19 -36.35
N ASP A 59 -21.36 -6.31 -36.42
CA ASP A 59 -21.55 -7.08 -37.66
C ASP A 59 -22.56 -6.38 -38.61
N LYS A 60 -23.47 -5.58 -38.04
CA LYS A 60 -24.40 -4.69 -38.76
C LYS A 60 -24.16 -3.23 -38.36
N PRO A 61 -24.48 -2.24 -39.23
CA PRO A 61 -24.31 -0.83 -38.87
C PRO A 61 -24.98 -0.49 -37.53
N LEU A 62 -24.17 0.03 -36.60
CA LEU A 62 -24.59 0.48 -35.25
C LEU A 62 -25.15 -0.61 -34.31
N ASP A 63 -25.18 -1.90 -34.69
CA ASP A 63 -25.70 -2.99 -33.86
C ASP A 63 -24.66 -3.49 -32.83
N TYR A 64 -24.28 -2.62 -31.90
CA TYR A 64 -23.33 -2.96 -30.83
C TYR A 64 -23.94 -3.90 -29.78
N TRP A 65 -25.25 -3.84 -29.57
CA TRP A 65 -25.93 -4.75 -28.65
C TRP A 65 -25.92 -6.18 -29.17
N GLY A 66 -26.34 -6.41 -30.43
CA GLY A 66 -26.29 -7.72 -31.07
C GLY A 66 -24.87 -8.29 -31.10
N LYS A 67 -23.87 -7.43 -31.34
CA LYS A 67 -22.46 -7.82 -31.25
C LYS A 67 -22.05 -8.27 -29.85
N ALA A 68 -22.46 -7.55 -28.81
CA ALA A 68 -22.13 -7.93 -27.44
C ALA A 68 -22.80 -9.24 -27.00
N VAL A 69 -24.02 -9.49 -27.47
CA VAL A 69 -24.74 -10.76 -27.26
C VAL A 69 -24.00 -11.91 -27.96
N SER A 70 -23.61 -11.75 -29.22
CA SER A 70 -22.87 -12.80 -29.95
C SER A 70 -21.48 -13.09 -29.36
N MET A 71 -20.88 -12.10 -28.70
CA MET A 71 -19.64 -12.25 -27.92
C MET A 71 -19.86 -12.85 -26.52
N GLY A 72 -21.10 -13.10 -26.09
CA GLY A 72 -21.42 -13.65 -24.77
C GLY A 72 -21.11 -12.70 -23.60
N LEU A 73 -21.14 -11.38 -23.85
CA LEU A 73 -20.81 -10.36 -22.83
C LEU A 73 -21.97 -10.10 -21.87
N ILE A 74 -23.21 -10.30 -22.33
CA ILE A 74 -24.43 -9.87 -21.65
C ILE A 74 -25.01 -11.01 -20.80
N PRO A 75 -25.20 -10.84 -19.47
CA PRO A 75 -25.96 -11.79 -18.66
C PRO A 75 -27.42 -11.90 -19.15
N GLY A 76 -28.04 -13.08 -19.04
CA GLY A 76 -29.36 -13.35 -19.61
C GLY A 76 -30.50 -12.49 -19.04
N GLU A 77 -30.36 -11.99 -17.82
CA GLU A 77 -31.35 -11.12 -17.17
C GLU A 77 -31.21 -9.64 -17.56
N VAL A 78 -30.11 -9.24 -18.22
CA VAL A 78 -29.84 -7.83 -18.56
C VAL A 78 -30.56 -7.46 -19.86
N LYS A 79 -31.29 -6.34 -19.82
CA LYS A 79 -32.04 -5.80 -20.97
C LYS A 79 -31.42 -4.50 -21.46
N GLN A 80 -31.40 -4.30 -22.79
CA GLN A 80 -30.72 -3.19 -23.46
C GLN A 80 -31.15 -1.82 -22.96
N ASP A 81 -32.45 -1.62 -22.75
CA ASP A 81 -33.08 -0.35 -22.35
C ASP A 81 -33.12 -0.14 -20.83
N LYS A 82 -32.59 -1.07 -20.04
CA LYS A 82 -32.62 -1.01 -18.58
C LYS A 82 -31.28 -0.55 -18.01
N PRO A 83 -31.29 0.19 -16.90
CA PRO A 83 -30.05 0.57 -16.26
C PRO A 83 -29.37 -0.63 -15.59
N LEU A 84 -28.04 -0.55 -15.50
CA LEU A 84 -27.21 -1.63 -14.97
C LEU A 84 -26.98 -1.47 -13.47
N THR A 85 -26.93 -2.58 -12.76
CA THR A 85 -26.28 -2.62 -11.44
C THR A 85 -24.75 -2.66 -11.59
N ARG A 86 -24.03 -2.26 -10.54
CA ARG A 86 -22.57 -2.34 -10.48
C ARG A 86 -22.06 -3.77 -10.70
N ALA A 87 -22.76 -4.78 -10.18
CA ALA A 87 -22.42 -6.19 -10.39
C ALA A 87 -22.54 -6.60 -11.88
N GLN A 88 -23.64 -6.25 -12.54
CA GLN A 88 -23.85 -6.54 -13.97
C GLN A 88 -22.83 -5.82 -14.85
N ALA A 89 -22.55 -4.54 -14.57
CA ALA A 89 -21.53 -3.78 -15.30
C ALA A 89 -20.14 -4.41 -15.13
N SER A 90 -19.80 -4.86 -13.91
CA SER A 90 -18.53 -5.53 -13.62
C SER A 90 -18.39 -6.84 -14.40
N TYR A 91 -19.47 -7.62 -14.50
CA TYR A 91 -19.50 -8.83 -15.33
C TYR A 91 -19.23 -8.54 -16.80
N ILE A 92 -19.95 -7.58 -17.37
CA ILE A 92 -19.82 -7.20 -18.79
C ILE A 92 -18.38 -6.74 -19.08
N VAL A 93 -17.81 -5.88 -18.22
CA VAL A 93 -16.43 -5.40 -18.36
C VAL A 93 -15.43 -6.55 -18.27
N TRP A 94 -15.58 -7.45 -17.29
CA TRP A 94 -14.67 -8.59 -17.14
C TRP A 94 -14.74 -9.54 -18.34
N LYS A 95 -15.93 -9.84 -18.85
CA LYS A 95 -16.12 -10.64 -20.06
C LYS A 95 -15.48 -9.96 -21.28
N LEU A 96 -15.64 -8.65 -21.43
CA LEU A 96 -15.03 -7.90 -22.53
C LEU A 96 -13.49 -7.96 -22.48
N ILE A 97 -12.89 -7.74 -21.31
CA ILE A 97 -11.44 -7.81 -21.13
C ILE A 97 -10.90 -9.16 -21.58
N ASN A 98 -11.62 -10.25 -21.29
CA ASN A 98 -11.21 -11.60 -21.68
C ASN A 98 -11.47 -11.92 -23.15
N ALA A 99 -12.55 -11.40 -23.73
CA ALA A 99 -12.94 -11.65 -25.12
C ALA A 99 -12.11 -10.85 -26.14
N VAL A 100 -11.58 -9.68 -25.77
CA VAL A 100 -10.79 -8.81 -26.67
C VAL A 100 -9.29 -9.01 -26.41
N PRO A 101 -8.51 -9.60 -27.34
CA PRO A 101 -7.11 -9.94 -27.13
C PRO A 101 -6.23 -8.77 -26.66
N GLU A 102 -6.45 -7.58 -27.23
CA GLU A 102 -5.69 -6.37 -26.89
C GLU A 102 -5.97 -5.89 -25.46
N LEU A 103 -7.21 -6.04 -24.98
CA LEU A 103 -7.56 -5.76 -23.58
C LEU A 103 -7.00 -6.83 -22.65
N ARG A 104 -7.04 -8.10 -23.04
CA ARG A 104 -6.48 -9.19 -22.25
C ARG A 104 -4.98 -9.00 -22.04
N LYS A 105 -4.21 -8.78 -23.12
CA LYS A 105 -2.75 -8.54 -23.08
C LYS A 105 -2.39 -7.34 -22.22
N LYS A 106 -3.18 -6.27 -22.31
CA LYS A 106 -2.96 -5.03 -21.54
C LYS A 106 -3.24 -5.21 -20.05
N ASN A 107 -4.31 -5.93 -19.70
CA ASN A 107 -4.88 -5.90 -18.35
C ASN A 107 -4.53 -7.12 -17.50
N ILE A 108 -4.35 -8.28 -18.12
CA ILE A 108 -4.14 -9.53 -17.42
C ILE A 108 -2.66 -9.90 -17.48
N PRO A 109 -1.99 -10.06 -16.33
CA PRO A 109 -0.61 -10.54 -16.31
C PRO A 109 -0.54 -11.96 -16.87
N VAL A 110 0.50 -12.26 -17.64
CA VAL A 110 0.80 -13.60 -18.15
C VAL A 110 1.59 -14.43 -17.14
N LYS A 111 2.29 -13.77 -16.21
CA LYS A 111 3.01 -14.39 -15.11
C LYS A 111 2.97 -13.47 -13.89
N THR A 112 2.81 -14.07 -12.72
CA THR A 112 2.99 -13.40 -11.44
C THR A 112 4.12 -14.09 -10.70
N GLU A 113 5.01 -13.31 -10.07
CA GLU A 113 6.11 -13.84 -9.28
C GLU A 113 6.11 -13.19 -7.91
N ILE A 114 6.14 -14.02 -6.86
CA ILE A 114 6.30 -13.58 -5.48
C ILE A 114 7.79 -13.55 -5.19
N LEU A 115 8.24 -12.44 -4.62
CA LEU A 115 9.62 -12.12 -4.31
C LEU A 115 9.74 -11.68 -2.86
N THR A 116 10.88 -11.90 -2.25
CA THR A 116 11.28 -11.22 -1.02
C THR A 116 11.93 -9.88 -1.33
N PRO A 117 12.10 -8.98 -0.34
CA PRO A 117 12.96 -7.81 -0.48
C PRO A 117 14.36 -8.17 -0.97
N TRP A 118 14.90 -9.30 -0.51
CA TRP A 118 16.19 -9.83 -0.95
C TRP A 118 16.19 -10.16 -2.45
N ASP A 119 15.21 -10.94 -2.92
CA ASP A 119 15.05 -11.30 -4.33
C ASP A 119 15.05 -10.07 -5.25
N LEU A 120 14.34 -9.02 -4.84
CA LEU A 120 14.24 -7.78 -5.63
C LEU A 120 15.56 -7.00 -5.65
N THR A 121 16.23 -6.91 -4.49
CA THR A 121 17.53 -6.27 -4.34
C THR A 121 18.58 -6.96 -5.22
N LEU A 122 18.62 -8.29 -5.22
CA LEU A 122 19.52 -9.08 -6.05
C LEU A 122 19.29 -8.88 -7.56
N ARG A 123 18.06 -8.53 -7.96
CA ARG A 123 17.72 -8.19 -9.35
C ARG A 123 18.10 -6.77 -9.74
N GLY A 124 18.77 -6.01 -8.86
CA GLY A 124 19.13 -4.62 -9.07
C GLY A 124 17.92 -3.68 -9.12
N ARG A 125 16.77 -4.10 -8.58
CA ARG A 125 15.50 -3.33 -8.56
C ARG A 125 15.01 -3.03 -7.15
N GLY A 126 15.75 -3.46 -6.13
CA GLY A 126 15.42 -3.19 -4.74
C GLY A 126 15.78 -1.76 -4.37
N TYR A 127 14.80 -1.00 -3.85
CA TYR A 127 15.04 0.32 -3.27
C TYR A 127 15.37 0.23 -1.77
N LEU A 128 15.57 -0.99 -1.25
CA LEU A 128 15.73 -1.30 0.16
C LEU A 128 17.20 -1.66 0.46
N TYR A 129 18.10 -0.70 0.26
CA TYR A 129 19.53 -0.83 0.58
C TYR A 129 19.75 -1.34 2.01
N ASP A 130 18.94 -0.82 2.95
CA ASP A 130 18.99 -1.20 4.37
C ASP A 130 18.61 -2.66 4.63
N TYR A 131 17.88 -3.32 3.73
CA TYR A 131 17.63 -4.76 3.85
C TYR A 131 18.93 -5.56 3.79
N MET A 132 19.93 -5.08 3.05
CA MET A 132 21.21 -5.79 2.97
C MET A 132 22.06 -5.58 4.22
N THR A 133 22.01 -4.39 4.80
CA THR A 133 22.98 -3.93 5.80
C THR A 133 22.45 -3.99 7.23
N ASN A 134 21.14 -3.99 7.45
CA ASN A 134 20.52 -3.85 8.78
C ASN A 134 19.69 -5.09 9.14
N LEU A 135 20.06 -5.78 10.22
CA LEU A 135 19.34 -6.97 10.70
C LEU A 135 17.93 -6.63 11.17
N ASP A 136 17.74 -5.58 11.95
CA ASP A 136 16.41 -5.14 12.40
C ASP A 136 15.47 -5.02 11.22
N PHE A 137 15.94 -4.35 10.17
CA PHE A 137 15.21 -4.19 8.94
C PHE A 137 14.81 -5.56 8.36
N VAL A 138 15.72 -6.53 8.28
CA VAL A 138 15.38 -7.86 7.78
C VAL A 138 14.32 -8.57 8.64
N LEU A 139 14.46 -8.52 9.97
CA LEU A 139 13.54 -9.19 10.89
C LEU A 139 12.13 -8.60 10.74
N TYR A 140 12.08 -7.29 10.82
CA TYR A 140 10.86 -6.50 10.76
C TYR A 140 10.17 -6.63 9.40
N TRP A 141 10.90 -6.63 8.29
CA TRP A 141 10.32 -6.72 6.94
C TRP A 141 9.92 -8.13 6.50
N SER A 142 9.89 -9.11 7.41
CA SER A 142 9.42 -10.46 7.10
C SER A 142 7.92 -10.51 6.70
N ASP A 143 7.15 -9.51 7.13
CA ASP A 143 5.75 -9.31 6.70
C ASP A 143 5.63 -8.68 5.30
N LEU A 144 6.73 -8.20 4.71
CA LEU A 144 6.74 -7.66 3.36
C LEU A 144 7.05 -8.73 2.33
N LEU A 145 6.18 -8.82 1.33
CA LEU A 145 6.45 -9.46 0.06
C LEU A 145 6.45 -8.45 -1.08
N ILE A 146 7.05 -8.84 -2.18
CA ILE A 146 6.97 -8.13 -3.45
C ILE A 146 6.29 -9.04 -4.46
N ILE A 147 5.37 -8.47 -5.24
CA ILE A 147 4.72 -9.16 -6.33
C ILE A 147 5.05 -8.46 -7.64
N ASP A 148 5.73 -9.18 -8.53
CA ASP A 148 5.93 -8.77 -9.91
C ASP A 148 4.83 -9.35 -10.80
N TYR A 149 4.20 -8.47 -11.56
CA TYR A 149 3.21 -8.79 -12.59
C TYR A 149 3.82 -8.56 -13.96
N TYR A 150 4.00 -9.63 -14.72
CA TYR A 150 4.54 -9.61 -16.07
C TYR A 150 3.40 -9.60 -17.08
N TYR A 151 3.44 -8.68 -18.03
CA TYR A 151 2.44 -8.53 -19.07
C TYR A 151 2.96 -9.02 -20.42
N ALA A 152 2.04 -9.33 -21.34
CA ALA A 152 2.37 -9.88 -22.67
C ALA A 152 3.20 -8.91 -23.54
N ASP A 153 3.16 -7.61 -23.24
CA ASP A 153 3.91 -6.55 -23.91
C ASP A 153 5.33 -6.36 -23.32
N GLY A 154 5.78 -7.25 -22.42
CA GLY A 154 7.09 -7.19 -21.76
C GLY A 154 7.15 -6.26 -20.54
N ARG A 155 6.06 -5.56 -20.25
CA ARG A 155 5.98 -4.64 -19.11
C ARG A 155 5.91 -5.40 -17.79
N VAL A 156 6.60 -4.90 -16.78
CA VAL A 156 6.58 -5.44 -15.41
C VAL A 156 6.02 -4.39 -14.46
N LYS A 157 5.07 -4.78 -13.61
CA LYS A 157 4.60 -3.96 -12.49
C LYS A 157 4.98 -4.61 -11.18
N THR A 158 5.63 -3.85 -10.32
CA THR A 158 6.04 -4.29 -8.98
C THR A 158 5.11 -3.69 -7.94
N LYS A 159 4.53 -4.53 -7.08
CA LYS A 159 3.73 -4.11 -5.93
C LYS A 159 4.40 -4.59 -4.64
N TYR A 160 4.55 -3.70 -3.67
CA TYR A 160 5.06 -4.00 -2.34
C TYR A 160 3.85 -4.36 -1.47
N VAL A 161 3.78 -5.59 -0.99
CA VAL A 161 2.63 -6.10 -0.24
C VAL A 161 3.04 -6.29 1.20
N TRP A 162 2.51 -5.46 2.08
CA TRP A 162 2.51 -5.74 3.50
C TRP A 162 1.31 -6.64 3.79
N ASP A 163 1.60 -7.87 4.18
CA ASP A 163 0.57 -8.82 4.59
C ASP A 163 1.16 -9.72 5.68
N VAL A 164 0.57 -9.59 6.86
CA VAL A 164 1.07 -10.21 8.09
C VAL A 164 1.04 -11.73 7.93
N LEU A 165 2.09 -12.40 8.43
CA LEU A 165 2.10 -13.86 8.47
C LEU A 165 0.93 -14.39 9.30
N LYS A 166 0.19 -15.36 8.76
CA LYS A 166 -0.99 -15.89 9.44
C LYS A 166 -0.60 -16.49 10.80
N GLY A 167 -1.06 -15.85 11.87
CA GLY A 167 -0.80 -16.28 13.26
C GLY A 167 0.47 -15.70 13.90
N TYR A 168 1.14 -14.75 13.23
CA TYR A 168 2.36 -14.09 13.72
C TYR A 168 2.32 -12.60 13.42
N VAL A 169 2.54 -11.76 14.41
CA VAL A 169 2.93 -10.36 14.22
C VAL A 169 4.45 -10.32 14.22
N MET A 170 5.13 -10.25 13.06
CA MET A 170 6.59 -10.51 13.02
C MET A 170 7.42 -9.56 13.86
N ARG A 171 6.92 -8.36 14.19
CA ARG A 171 7.57 -7.46 15.15
C ARG A 171 7.69 -8.07 16.55
N ASP A 172 6.62 -8.71 17.01
CA ASP A 172 6.43 -9.12 18.41
C ASP A 172 6.59 -10.64 18.58
N ASP A 173 6.15 -11.41 17.60
CA ASP A 173 6.17 -12.87 17.57
C ASP A 173 7.40 -13.46 16.85
N TYR A 174 8.41 -12.66 16.48
CA TYR A 174 9.56 -13.16 15.71
C TYR A 174 10.23 -14.38 16.38
N ALA A 175 10.48 -14.29 17.69
CA ALA A 175 11.08 -15.38 18.45
C ALA A 175 10.24 -16.67 18.38
N LYS A 176 8.92 -16.54 18.52
CA LYS A 176 7.97 -17.65 18.41
C LYS A 176 7.98 -18.24 17.00
N PHE A 177 7.99 -17.40 15.96
CA PHE A 177 8.09 -17.83 14.57
C PHE A 177 9.38 -18.63 14.30
N LEU A 178 10.52 -18.17 14.82
CA LEU A 178 11.80 -18.86 14.67
C LEU A 178 11.82 -20.21 15.41
N GLN A 179 11.22 -20.30 16.60
CA GLN A 179 11.07 -21.58 17.31
C GLN A 179 10.25 -22.58 16.49
N ASP A 180 9.18 -22.09 15.87
CA ASP A 180 8.32 -22.88 14.98
C ASP A 180 9.08 -23.39 13.76
N PHE A 181 9.90 -22.54 13.13
CA PHE A 181 10.78 -22.91 12.04
C PHE A 181 11.81 -23.95 12.46
N ALA A 182 12.52 -23.73 13.57
CA ALA A 182 13.51 -24.67 14.09
C ALA A 182 12.92 -26.04 14.40
N LYS A 183 11.70 -26.08 14.94
CA LYS A 183 10.97 -27.33 15.22
C LYS A 183 10.57 -28.07 13.94
N LYS A 184 10.09 -27.35 12.92
CA LYS A 184 9.58 -27.94 11.66
C LYS A 184 10.69 -28.26 10.66
N CYS A 185 11.82 -27.58 10.73
CA CYS A 185 12.91 -27.64 9.76
C CYS A 185 14.29 -27.65 10.48
N PRO A 186 14.54 -28.60 11.41
CA PRO A 186 15.75 -28.58 12.24
C PRO A 186 17.05 -28.70 11.43
N ASP A 187 17.04 -29.47 10.34
CA ASP A 187 18.17 -29.69 9.42
C ASP A 187 18.51 -28.45 8.56
N LYS A 188 17.60 -27.46 8.54
CA LYS A 188 17.71 -26.22 7.78
C LYS A 188 18.11 -25.01 8.64
N LEU A 189 18.34 -25.22 9.94
CA LEU A 189 18.87 -24.19 10.83
C LEU A 189 20.39 -24.08 10.68
N LYS A 190 20.84 -23.53 9.56
CA LYS A 190 22.26 -23.36 9.23
C LYS A 190 22.46 -22.18 8.29
N ILE A 191 23.71 -21.72 8.21
CA ILE A 191 24.11 -20.75 7.18
C ILE A 191 24.05 -21.46 5.84
N ALA A 192 23.13 -21.02 4.99
CA ALA A 192 22.84 -21.57 3.67
C ALA A 192 22.47 -20.41 2.72
N PRO A 193 23.47 -19.72 2.16
CA PRO A 193 23.23 -18.51 1.39
C PRO A 193 22.48 -18.79 0.10
N LYS A 194 21.66 -17.82 -0.34
CA LYS A 194 20.88 -17.93 -1.59
C LYS A 194 21.69 -17.60 -2.84
N THR A 195 22.82 -16.88 -2.71
CA THR A 195 23.53 -16.29 -3.85
C THR A 195 25.05 -16.38 -3.73
N GLU A 196 25.73 -16.17 -4.86
CA GLU A 196 27.18 -15.97 -4.95
C GLU A 196 27.68 -14.67 -4.31
N TYR A 197 26.77 -13.75 -3.98
CA TYR A 197 27.14 -12.48 -3.35
C TYR A 197 27.54 -12.66 -1.89
N LEU A 198 27.07 -13.74 -1.23
CA LEU A 198 27.59 -14.13 0.07
C LEU A 198 28.79 -15.05 -0.12
N LYS A 199 29.96 -14.53 0.23
CA LYS A 199 31.24 -15.23 0.09
C LYS A 199 31.75 -15.63 1.47
N TYR A 200 32.43 -16.77 1.53
CA TYR A 200 33.17 -17.16 2.72
C TYR A 200 34.58 -16.61 2.63
N ASP A 201 35.01 -15.92 3.68
CA ASP A 201 36.38 -15.46 3.84
C ASP A 201 37.15 -16.48 4.67
N GLU A 202 38.11 -17.18 4.06
CA GLU A 202 38.92 -18.18 4.77
C GLU A 202 39.80 -17.55 5.86
N LYS A 203 40.32 -16.34 5.62
CA LYS A 203 41.19 -15.62 6.57
C LYS A 203 40.39 -15.23 7.81
N TYR A 204 39.19 -14.70 7.60
CA TYR A 204 38.30 -14.26 8.67
C TYR A 204 37.24 -15.30 9.05
N LYS A 205 37.41 -16.57 8.64
CA LYS A 205 36.49 -17.70 8.89
C LYS A 205 35.01 -17.31 9.02
N GLY A 206 34.51 -16.54 8.06
CA GLY A 206 33.23 -15.84 8.19
C GLY A 206 32.62 -15.50 6.84
N TYR A 207 31.31 -15.34 6.81
CA TYR A 207 30.57 -14.98 5.60
C TYR A 207 30.41 -13.47 5.50
N TYR A 208 30.61 -12.91 4.30
CA TYR A 208 30.35 -11.50 3.99
C TYR A 208 29.57 -11.38 2.70
N TYR A 209 28.72 -10.37 2.58
CA TYR A 209 28.14 -10.01 1.29
C TYR A 209 29.02 -8.97 0.59
N GLN A 210 29.07 -9.08 -0.74
CA GLN A 210 29.75 -8.15 -1.62
C GLN A 210 28.71 -7.55 -2.57
N LEU A 211 28.54 -6.22 -2.49
CA LEU A 211 27.55 -5.52 -3.32
C LEU A 211 28.01 -5.49 -4.78
N PRO A 212 27.11 -5.62 -5.78
CA PRO A 212 27.47 -5.60 -7.19
C PRO A 212 28.20 -4.32 -7.61
N PHE A 213 27.79 -3.17 -7.06
CA PHE A 213 28.36 -1.85 -7.33
C PHE A 213 29.56 -1.50 -6.43
N GLU A 214 29.87 -2.34 -5.43
CA GLU A 214 30.99 -2.13 -4.53
C GLU A 214 31.80 -3.44 -4.38
N PRO A 215 32.48 -3.87 -5.45
CA PRO A 215 33.12 -5.18 -5.49
C PRO A 215 34.33 -5.32 -4.56
N LYS A 216 34.73 -4.26 -3.87
CA LYS A 216 35.77 -4.29 -2.84
C LYS A 216 35.19 -4.24 -1.42
N GLY A 217 33.93 -3.83 -1.28
CA GLY A 217 33.24 -3.78 0.00
C GLY A 217 32.99 -5.19 0.53
N ARG A 218 33.43 -5.46 1.76
CA ARG A 218 33.14 -6.70 2.48
C ARG A 218 32.26 -6.37 3.68
N TYR A 219 31.00 -6.74 3.59
CA TYR A 219 30.04 -6.55 4.66
C TYR A 219 29.82 -7.87 5.37
N PHE A 220 30.53 -8.09 6.47
CA PHE A 220 30.51 -9.36 7.19
C PHE A 220 29.14 -9.60 7.84
N VAL A 221 28.55 -10.74 7.52
CA VAL A 221 27.32 -11.28 8.13
C VAL A 221 27.66 -12.16 9.32
N THR A 222 28.84 -12.79 9.31
CA THR A 222 29.36 -13.60 10.40
C THR A 222 30.89 -13.45 10.52
N TYR A 223 31.41 -13.57 11.74
CA TYR A 223 32.84 -13.56 12.09
C TYR A 223 33.19 -14.87 12.82
N PRO A 224 34.48 -15.25 12.94
CA PRO A 224 34.88 -16.45 13.68
C PRO A 224 34.42 -16.36 15.13
N GLY A 225 33.72 -17.37 15.62
CA GLY A 225 33.19 -17.41 17.00
C GLY A 225 31.90 -16.62 17.21
N ILE A 226 31.49 -15.77 16.25
CA ILE A 226 30.23 -15.04 16.28
C ILE A 226 29.14 -15.91 15.64
N THR A 227 28.55 -16.77 16.45
CA THR A 227 27.34 -17.54 16.09
C THR A 227 26.06 -16.76 16.33
N ARG A 228 26.17 -15.54 16.89
CA ARG A 228 25.06 -14.68 17.27
C ARG A 228 25.26 -13.27 16.74
N THR A 229 24.20 -12.65 16.24
CA THR A 229 24.13 -11.26 15.82
C THR A 229 23.18 -10.49 16.72
N LYS A 230 23.37 -9.18 16.88
CA LYS A 230 22.50 -8.32 17.69
C LYS A 230 21.61 -7.46 16.82
N ASP A 231 20.38 -7.26 17.27
CA ASP A 231 19.49 -6.24 16.72
C ASP A 231 19.65 -4.89 17.46
N SER A 232 18.96 -3.84 17.03
CA SER A 232 19.01 -2.48 17.61
C SER A 232 18.50 -2.40 19.04
N GLY A 233 17.80 -3.44 19.52
CA GLY A 233 17.39 -3.59 20.90
C GLY A 233 18.36 -4.42 21.73
N ASP A 234 19.60 -4.63 21.24
CA ASP A 234 20.64 -5.46 21.85
C ASP A 234 20.27 -6.94 22.02
N ARG A 235 19.19 -7.42 21.37
CA ARG A 235 18.78 -8.83 21.45
C ARG A 235 19.71 -9.67 20.59
N GLU A 236 20.25 -10.75 21.17
CA GLU A 236 21.12 -11.69 20.47
C GLU A 236 20.32 -12.79 19.75
N TRP A 237 20.59 -12.96 18.47
CA TRP A 237 19.99 -13.95 17.58
C TRP A 237 21.05 -14.85 16.99
N ASN A 238 20.83 -16.16 16.90
CA ASN A 238 21.75 -17.02 16.16
C ASN A 238 21.79 -16.58 14.67
N SER A 239 22.97 -16.49 14.06
CA SER A 239 23.11 -16.06 12.66
C SER A 239 22.40 -16.99 11.65
N ALA A 240 22.10 -18.24 12.03
CA ALA A 240 21.26 -19.14 11.25
C ALA A 240 19.78 -18.71 11.21
N TYR A 241 19.36 -17.78 12.07
CA TYR A 241 18.04 -17.13 12.05
C TYR A 241 18.02 -15.81 11.28
N ASP A 242 19.10 -15.46 10.57
CA ASP A 242 19.10 -14.32 9.65
C ASP A 242 18.62 -14.78 8.26
N PRO A 243 17.48 -14.28 7.74
CA PRO A 243 16.99 -14.61 6.40
C PRO A 243 17.99 -14.33 5.27
N ARG A 244 18.93 -13.39 5.45
CA ARG A 244 20.01 -13.13 4.47
C ARG A 244 21.03 -14.26 4.40
N ALA A 245 21.28 -14.92 5.54
CA ALA A 245 22.26 -15.99 5.68
C ALA A 245 21.63 -17.38 5.55
N ASN A 246 20.31 -17.50 5.70
CA ASN A 246 19.57 -18.75 5.65
C ASN A 246 18.45 -18.69 4.61
N LYS A 247 18.74 -19.14 3.38
CA LYS A 247 17.76 -19.21 2.28
C LYS A 247 16.52 -20.04 2.63
N TYR A 248 16.64 -21.03 3.52
CA TYR A 248 15.51 -21.86 3.90
C TYR A 248 14.54 -21.10 4.80
N LEU A 249 15.05 -20.26 5.70
CA LEU A 249 14.22 -19.36 6.51
C LEU A 249 13.55 -18.30 5.63
N GLU A 250 14.29 -17.72 4.68
CA GLU A 250 13.74 -16.77 3.70
C GLU A 250 12.61 -17.41 2.89
N GLU A 251 12.83 -18.60 2.31
CA GLU A 251 11.80 -19.32 1.56
C GLU A 251 10.64 -19.77 2.47
N TYR A 252 10.91 -20.06 3.74
CA TYR A 252 9.86 -20.37 4.71
C TYR A 252 8.97 -19.14 4.97
N ILE A 253 9.55 -17.95 5.17
CA ILE A 253 8.81 -16.68 5.28
C ILE A 253 8.01 -16.42 3.99
N LYS A 254 8.66 -16.55 2.83
CA LYS A 254 8.06 -16.29 1.52
C LYS A 254 6.82 -17.15 1.26
N ASN A 255 6.89 -18.44 1.59
CA ASN A 255 5.84 -19.41 1.32
C ASN A 255 4.85 -19.57 2.48
N HIS A 256 5.06 -18.88 3.61
CA HIS A 256 4.15 -18.96 4.74
C HIS A 256 2.79 -18.34 4.38
N PRO A 257 1.66 -18.96 4.81
CA PRO A 257 0.34 -18.39 4.60
C PRO A 257 0.23 -16.97 5.16
N ARG A 258 -0.45 -16.12 4.41
CA ARG A 258 -0.68 -14.71 4.74
C ARG A 258 -2.05 -14.52 5.39
N LYS A 259 -2.26 -13.39 6.09
CA LYS A 259 -3.55 -13.04 6.72
C LYS A 259 -4.62 -12.90 5.65
N TYR A 260 -4.27 -12.27 4.53
CA TYR A 260 -5.12 -12.21 3.34
C TYR A 260 -4.52 -12.95 2.16
N ALA A 261 -5.33 -13.23 1.14
CA ALA A 261 -4.80 -13.79 -0.09
C ALA A 261 -3.93 -12.76 -0.84
N LEU A 262 -2.84 -13.21 -1.49
CA LEU A 262 -1.98 -12.31 -2.28
C LEU A 262 -2.58 -11.91 -3.63
N ASP A 263 -3.70 -12.52 -4.01
CA ASP A 263 -4.39 -12.29 -5.27
C ASP A 263 -5.71 -11.52 -5.07
N HIS A 264 -6.51 -11.42 -6.12
CA HIS A 264 -7.80 -10.75 -6.11
C HIS A 264 -8.82 -11.28 -5.07
N THR A 265 -8.66 -12.51 -4.57
CA THR A 265 -9.63 -13.12 -3.65
C THR A 265 -9.63 -12.49 -2.26
N ARG A 266 -8.59 -11.72 -1.90
CA ARG A 266 -8.55 -10.96 -0.64
C ARG A 266 -9.70 -9.99 -0.46
N PHE A 267 -10.22 -9.42 -1.55
CA PHE A 267 -11.36 -8.53 -1.47
C PHE A 267 -12.63 -9.24 -0.96
N ALA A 268 -12.72 -10.57 -1.10
CA ALA A 268 -13.80 -11.36 -0.50
C ALA A 268 -13.69 -11.43 1.03
N GLN A 269 -12.46 -11.41 1.56
CA GLN A 269 -12.17 -11.43 2.99
C GLN A 269 -12.35 -10.03 3.62
N MET A 270 -12.09 -8.97 2.86
CA MET A 270 -12.23 -7.56 3.30
C MET A 270 -13.66 -7.02 3.20
N ALA A 271 -14.49 -7.55 2.30
CA ALA A 271 -15.82 -7.01 2.02
C ALA A 271 -16.90 -7.58 2.95
N ASP A 272 -17.62 -6.71 3.65
CA ASP A 272 -18.71 -7.11 4.55
C ASP A 272 -20.00 -7.52 3.81
N ASP A 273 -20.10 -7.17 2.53
CA ASP A 273 -21.24 -7.46 1.66
C ASP A 273 -20.93 -8.52 0.59
N TYR A 274 -19.79 -9.20 0.67
CA TYR A 274 -19.36 -10.21 -0.31
C TYR A 274 -20.43 -11.29 -0.54
N THR A 275 -21.06 -11.77 0.54
CA THR A 275 -22.10 -12.81 0.46
C THR A 275 -23.35 -12.35 -0.27
N LYS A 276 -23.59 -11.03 -0.35
CA LYS A 276 -24.70 -10.41 -1.09
C LYS A 276 -24.43 -10.27 -2.59
N ILE A 277 -23.18 -10.49 -3.03
CA ILE A 277 -22.85 -10.50 -4.46
C ILE A 277 -23.35 -11.83 -5.04
N PRO A 278 -24.22 -11.81 -6.08
CA PRO A 278 -24.67 -13.04 -6.74
C PRO A 278 -23.48 -13.84 -7.28
N GLN A 279 -23.57 -15.17 -7.24
CA GLN A 279 -22.43 -16.07 -7.53
C GLN A 279 -21.74 -15.77 -8.88
N ALA A 280 -22.54 -15.53 -9.94
CA ALA A 280 -22.02 -15.22 -11.28
C ALA A 280 -21.19 -13.92 -11.34
N TYR A 281 -21.36 -13.02 -10.37
CA TYR A 281 -20.74 -11.69 -10.34
C TYR A 281 -19.56 -11.57 -9.38
N ARG A 282 -19.35 -12.56 -8.49
CA ARG A 282 -18.30 -12.52 -7.47
C ARG A 282 -16.92 -12.35 -8.09
N GLU A 283 -16.48 -13.28 -8.93
CA GLU A 283 -15.16 -13.23 -9.54
C GLU A 283 -14.94 -11.95 -10.38
N PRO A 284 -15.85 -11.54 -11.28
CA PRO A 284 -15.72 -10.27 -12.01
C PRO A 284 -15.48 -9.07 -11.08
N MET A 285 -16.26 -8.94 -10.00
CA MET A 285 -16.11 -7.81 -9.08
C MET A 285 -14.75 -7.83 -8.36
N LEU A 286 -14.31 -8.99 -7.87
CA LEU A 286 -12.99 -9.13 -7.23
C LEU A 286 -11.85 -8.81 -8.19
N LYS A 287 -11.90 -9.32 -9.44
CA LYS A 287 -10.89 -9.05 -10.46
C LYS A 287 -10.83 -7.57 -10.84
N LEU A 288 -11.99 -6.93 -11.02
CA LEU A 288 -12.02 -5.51 -11.37
C LEU A 288 -11.60 -4.60 -10.22
N ALA A 289 -11.80 -5.02 -8.96
CA ALA A 289 -11.26 -4.32 -7.79
C ALA A 289 -9.73 -4.40 -7.75
N ASP A 290 -9.17 -5.59 -7.99
CA ASP A 290 -7.71 -5.78 -8.04
C ASP A 290 -7.04 -5.04 -9.21
N LEU A 291 -7.76 -4.90 -10.32
CA LEU A 291 -7.35 -4.04 -11.43
C LEU A 291 -7.59 -2.54 -11.15
N GLY A 292 -8.28 -2.16 -10.08
CA GLY A 292 -8.63 -0.76 -9.78
C GLY A 292 -9.59 -0.12 -10.80
N ILE A 293 -10.36 -0.96 -11.51
CA ILE A 293 -11.39 -0.54 -12.46
C ILE A 293 -12.67 -0.18 -11.72
N ILE A 294 -13.04 -1.00 -10.74
CA ILE A 294 -14.03 -0.64 -9.73
C ILE A 294 -13.31 -0.41 -8.40
N THR A 295 -13.80 0.54 -7.62
CA THR A 295 -13.25 0.82 -6.29
C THR A 295 -14.36 0.54 -5.29
N PRO A 296 -14.20 -0.46 -4.41
CA PRO A 296 -15.09 -0.65 -3.27
C PRO A 296 -15.21 0.63 -2.44
N GLU A 297 -16.34 0.77 -1.76
CA GLU A 297 -16.60 1.89 -0.86
C GLU A 297 -16.18 1.47 0.57
N MET A 298 -15.75 2.42 1.40
CA MET A 298 -15.52 2.13 2.82
C MET A 298 -16.84 1.72 3.47
N SER A 299 -16.81 0.73 4.37
CA SER A 299 -18.02 0.38 5.12
C SER A 299 -18.45 1.58 5.98
N PRO A 300 -19.74 1.95 5.96
CA PRO A 300 -20.22 3.03 6.82
C PRO A 300 -20.18 2.67 8.31
N LEU A 301 -20.02 1.38 8.63
CA LEU A 301 -20.02 0.85 9.99
C LEU A 301 -18.62 0.47 10.50
N TYR A 302 -17.66 0.25 9.61
CA TYR A 302 -16.33 -0.24 9.97
C TYR A 302 -15.26 0.41 9.10
N VAL A 303 -14.15 0.83 9.69
CA VAL A 303 -12.99 1.33 8.93
C VAL A 303 -12.21 0.17 8.31
N SER A 304 -12.17 -0.99 8.98
CA SER A 304 -11.42 -2.16 8.49
C SER A 304 -12.11 -2.94 7.37
N LYS A 305 -13.33 -2.56 6.98
CA LYS A 305 -14.12 -3.28 5.98
C LYS A 305 -14.50 -2.39 4.81
N ILE A 306 -14.72 -3.04 3.68
CA ILE A 306 -15.18 -2.41 2.44
C ILE A 306 -16.53 -2.96 2.02
N ARG A 307 -17.15 -2.30 1.04
CA ARG A 307 -18.38 -2.72 0.39
C ARG A 307 -18.34 -2.56 -1.10
N PHE A 308 -18.84 -3.56 -1.80
CA PHE A 308 -19.00 -3.51 -3.24
C PHE A 308 -20.29 -2.81 -3.68
N ASN A 309 -21.34 -2.90 -2.87
CA ASN A 309 -22.70 -2.46 -3.18
C ASN A 309 -23.19 -3.05 -4.52
N PRO A 310 -23.28 -4.39 -4.65
CA PRO A 310 -23.50 -5.07 -5.94
C PRO A 310 -24.80 -4.66 -6.64
N ALA A 311 -25.86 -4.38 -5.87
CA ALA A 311 -27.17 -3.99 -6.38
C ALA A 311 -27.30 -2.47 -6.66
N LYS A 312 -26.25 -1.67 -6.40
CA LYS A 312 -26.27 -0.22 -6.69
C LYS A 312 -26.40 -0.01 -8.19
N MET A 313 -27.40 0.76 -8.59
CA MET A 313 -27.59 1.18 -9.98
C MET A 313 -26.46 2.12 -10.39
N LEU A 314 -25.86 1.86 -11.55
CA LEU A 314 -24.70 2.57 -12.05
C LEU A 314 -25.13 3.92 -12.64
N THR A 315 -24.70 4.99 -12.00
CA THR A 315 -24.89 6.35 -12.55
C THR A 315 -24.05 6.53 -13.81
N ARG A 316 -24.43 7.46 -14.69
CA ARG A 316 -23.64 7.78 -15.90
C ARG A 316 -22.20 8.17 -15.54
N ALA A 317 -21.99 8.92 -14.45
CA ALA A 317 -20.66 9.31 -13.98
C ALA A 317 -19.80 8.10 -13.56
N GLU A 318 -20.37 7.17 -12.77
CA GLU A 318 -19.66 5.95 -12.37
C GLU A 318 -19.34 5.06 -13.59
N ALA A 319 -20.26 4.97 -14.54
CA ALA A 319 -20.05 4.23 -15.78
C ALA A 319 -18.88 4.80 -16.60
N VAL A 320 -18.82 6.12 -16.77
CA VAL A 320 -17.74 6.82 -17.47
C VAL A 320 -16.40 6.60 -16.79
N ALA A 321 -16.38 6.66 -15.45
CA ALA A 321 -15.18 6.36 -14.67
C ALA A 321 -14.72 4.90 -14.88
N MET A 322 -15.65 3.95 -14.81
CA MET A 322 -15.36 2.52 -15.03
C MET A 322 -14.78 2.28 -16.43
N ILE A 323 -15.45 2.78 -17.48
CA ILE A 323 -15.01 2.69 -18.88
C ILE A 323 -13.63 3.31 -19.05
N SER A 324 -13.42 4.51 -18.50
CA SER A 324 -12.12 5.19 -18.55
C SER A 324 -11.01 4.33 -17.95
N ARG A 325 -11.26 3.70 -16.79
CA ARG A 325 -10.29 2.84 -16.10
C ARG A 325 -9.98 1.54 -16.84
N VAL A 326 -10.92 1.02 -17.65
CA VAL A 326 -10.66 -0.14 -18.53
C VAL A 326 -9.57 0.21 -19.54
N PHE A 327 -9.65 1.39 -20.17
CA PHE A 327 -8.76 1.77 -21.27
C PHE A 327 -7.55 2.59 -20.84
N ASP A 328 -7.57 3.20 -19.67
CA ASP A 328 -6.50 4.05 -19.14
C ASP A 328 -6.10 3.59 -17.73
N GLU A 329 -4.91 3.00 -17.64
CA GLU A 329 -4.41 2.47 -16.38
C GLU A 329 -4.03 3.57 -15.38
N SER A 330 -3.72 4.78 -15.85
CA SER A 330 -3.34 5.89 -14.96
C SER A 330 -4.51 6.36 -14.09
N LYS A 331 -5.74 6.06 -14.51
CA LYS A 331 -6.98 6.40 -13.81
C LYS A 331 -7.43 5.34 -12.81
N ARG A 332 -6.74 4.20 -12.75
CA ARG A 332 -7.09 3.09 -11.87
C ARG A 332 -6.77 3.41 -10.43
N GLU A 333 -7.64 2.92 -9.56
CA GLU A 333 -7.53 3.11 -8.12
C GLU A 333 -7.91 1.81 -7.43
N VAL A 334 -6.91 1.16 -6.84
CA VAL A 334 -7.09 -0.06 -6.05
C VAL A 334 -7.25 0.37 -4.59
N TYR A 335 -8.31 -0.13 -3.95
CA TYR A 335 -8.71 0.36 -2.63
C TYR A 335 -7.65 0.12 -1.56
N ASP A 336 -7.02 -1.06 -1.55
CA ASP A 336 -6.02 -1.43 -0.56
C ASP A 336 -4.60 -0.97 -0.93
N GLU A 337 -4.47 -0.11 -1.95
CA GLU A 337 -3.19 0.40 -2.42
C GLU A 337 -3.03 1.90 -2.19
N PHE A 338 -1.80 2.31 -1.92
CA PHE A 338 -1.38 3.71 -2.01
C PHE A 338 -0.07 3.82 -2.78
N LYS A 339 0.10 4.97 -3.43
CA LYS A 339 1.30 5.31 -4.17
C LYS A 339 2.18 6.19 -3.31
N TRP A 340 3.47 5.86 -3.25
CA TRP A 340 4.43 6.62 -2.46
C TRP A 340 5.61 7.05 -3.31
N GLN A 341 5.83 8.36 -3.39
CA GLN A 341 7.00 8.94 -4.01
C GLN A 341 8.17 8.81 -3.04
N LEU A 342 9.18 8.01 -3.39
CA LEU A 342 10.41 7.98 -2.60
C LEU A 342 11.04 9.39 -2.57
N ARG A 343 11.76 9.72 -1.50
CA ARG A 343 12.62 10.91 -1.51
C ARG A 343 13.99 10.60 -2.05
N SER A 344 14.53 9.42 -1.75
CA SER A 344 15.78 8.97 -2.33
C SER A 344 15.76 7.47 -2.58
N TYR A 345 16.61 7.01 -3.48
CA TYR A 345 16.85 5.59 -3.70
C TYR A 345 18.30 5.36 -4.15
N VAL A 346 18.80 4.14 -3.96
CA VAL A 346 20.09 3.71 -4.50
C VAL A 346 19.85 2.88 -5.76
N ASP A 347 20.48 3.24 -6.86
CA ASP A 347 20.54 2.36 -8.02
C ASP A 347 21.53 1.23 -7.72
N MET A 348 21.01 0.04 -7.46
CA MET A 348 21.81 -1.14 -7.11
C MET A 348 22.69 -1.67 -8.25
N LYS A 349 22.61 -1.11 -9.46
CA LYS A 349 23.57 -1.39 -10.54
C LYS A 349 24.78 -0.47 -10.50
N THR A 350 24.56 0.80 -10.17
CA THR A 350 25.60 1.85 -10.23
C THR A 350 26.10 2.31 -8.86
N GLY A 351 25.38 1.99 -7.79
CA GLY A 351 25.59 2.49 -6.44
C GLY A 351 25.15 3.94 -6.23
N ILE A 352 24.60 4.60 -7.25
CA ILE A 352 24.29 6.03 -7.18
C ILE A 352 23.03 6.25 -6.35
N VAL A 353 23.13 7.17 -5.39
CA VAL A 353 21.97 7.66 -4.64
C VAL A 353 21.32 8.76 -5.45
N TYR A 354 20.02 8.65 -5.70
CA TYR A 354 19.20 9.68 -6.31
C TYR A 354 18.32 10.35 -5.26
N LEU A 355 18.08 11.66 -5.38
CA LEU A 355 17.19 12.45 -4.54
C LEU A 355 16.10 13.09 -5.38
N TRP A 356 14.87 13.07 -4.88
CA TRP A 356 13.71 13.70 -5.49
C TRP A 356 13.79 15.22 -5.36
N ASN A 357 13.84 15.90 -6.50
CA ASN A 357 13.70 17.34 -6.59
C ASN A 357 12.21 17.69 -6.71
N SER A 358 11.61 18.17 -5.62
CA SER A 358 10.17 18.47 -5.56
C SER A 358 9.74 19.62 -6.50
N TYR A 359 10.64 20.55 -6.82
CA TYR A 359 10.37 21.66 -7.73
C TYR A 359 10.33 21.20 -9.19
N LYS A 360 11.33 20.40 -9.59
CA LYS A 360 11.45 19.89 -10.95
C LYS A 360 10.61 18.64 -11.20
N ARG A 361 10.19 17.97 -10.12
CA ARG A 361 9.52 16.66 -10.15
C ARG A 361 10.35 15.61 -10.88
N THR A 362 11.64 15.58 -10.58
CA THR A 362 12.60 14.64 -11.16
C THR A 362 13.56 14.13 -10.09
N TYR A 363 14.13 12.96 -10.31
CA TYR A 363 15.26 12.50 -9.50
C TYR A 363 16.57 13.05 -10.03
N GLU A 364 17.37 13.57 -9.13
CA GLU A 364 18.71 14.06 -9.42
C GLU A 364 19.71 13.20 -8.64
N PRO A 365 20.82 12.76 -9.27
CA PRO A 365 21.85 12.04 -8.53
C PRO A 365 22.38 12.95 -7.42
N ILE A 366 22.50 12.41 -6.20
CA ILE A 366 23.23 13.06 -5.12
C ILE A 366 24.71 12.98 -5.50
N THR A 367 25.17 13.99 -6.22
CA THR A 367 26.60 14.26 -6.35
C THR A 367 27.04 14.84 -5.02
N ASN A 368 27.58 14.02 -4.12
CA ASN A 368 28.14 14.52 -2.88
C ASN A 368 29.25 15.54 -3.20
N ASP A 369 28.96 16.84 -3.09
CA ASP A 369 29.95 17.88 -2.79
C ASP A 369 30.31 17.88 -1.29
N TYR A 370 29.73 16.99 -0.49
CA TYR A 370 30.24 16.68 0.85
C TYR A 370 31.48 15.81 0.72
N LYS A 371 32.65 16.43 0.92
CA LYS A 371 33.91 15.74 1.23
C LYS A 371 33.63 14.63 2.24
N GLN A 372 33.88 13.39 1.84
CA GLN A 372 34.06 12.29 2.79
C GLN A 372 35.12 12.71 3.80
N VAL A 373 34.81 12.58 5.09
CA VAL A 373 35.85 12.38 6.09
C VAL A 373 36.50 11.05 5.71
N ILE A 374 37.78 11.09 5.41
CA ILE A 374 38.61 9.88 5.28
C ILE A 374 38.67 9.30 6.70
N ASP A 375 37.86 8.29 7.00
CA ASP A 375 38.07 7.52 8.22
C ASP A 375 39.25 6.59 7.99
N ILE A 376 40.35 6.90 8.66
CA ILE A 376 41.50 6.01 8.78
C ILE A 376 41.20 5.10 9.96
N VAL A 377 40.71 3.90 9.69
CA VAL A 377 40.59 2.86 10.72
C VAL A 377 41.92 2.13 10.78
N TYR A 378 42.50 2.08 11.97
CA TYR A 378 43.74 1.34 12.20
C TYR A 378 43.40 -0.11 12.53
N SER A 379 43.93 -1.05 11.73
CA SER A 379 43.87 -2.48 12.04
C SER A 379 45.22 -2.92 12.58
N TRP A 380 45.20 -3.75 13.62
CA TRP A 380 46.40 -4.40 14.12
C TRP A 380 46.88 -5.45 13.11
N ASP A 381 48.12 -5.31 12.63
CA ASP A 381 48.82 -6.31 11.83
C ASP A 381 49.69 -7.15 12.77
N SER A 382 49.31 -8.42 12.95
CA SER A 382 49.98 -9.34 13.86
C SER A 382 51.41 -9.66 13.45
N ASP A 383 51.69 -9.65 12.15
CA ASP A 383 52.99 -10.05 11.60
C ASP A 383 54.00 -8.90 11.72
N LYS A 384 53.51 -7.67 11.67
CA LYS A 384 54.31 -6.45 11.80
C LYS A 384 54.25 -5.82 13.19
N GLN A 385 53.44 -6.38 14.09
CA GLN A 385 53.13 -5.84 15.42
C GLN A 385 52.87 -4.34 15.43
N THR A 386 52.08 -3.85 14.47
CA THR A 386 51.79 -2.41 14.34
C THR A 386 50.38 -2.18 13.81
N PHE A 387 49.85 -0.99 14.10
CA PHE A 387 48.60 -0.52 13.54
C PHE A 387 48.84 0.00 12.12
N VAL A 388 48.26 -0.68 11.13
CA VAL A 388 48.28 -0.22 9.73
C VAL A 388 46.98 0.50 9.41
N PRO A 389 47.06 1.67 8.75
CA PRO A 389 45.87 2.39 8.30
C PRO A 389 45.20 1.59 7.18
N ILE A 390 43.94 1.21 7.39
CA ILE A 390 43.07 0.74 6.31
C ILE A 390 42.40 1.97 5.72
N ILE A 391 42.80 2.34 4.51
CA ILE A 391 42.13 3.39 3.75
C ILE A 391 40.86 2.77 3.15
N ILE A 392 39.70 3.13 3.70
CA ILE A 392 38.40 2.77 3.12
C ILE A 392 38.09 3.81 2.02
N ASP A 393 38.49 3.48 0.79
CA ASP A 393 38.33 4.33 -0.39
C ASP A 393 36.92 4.17 -0.99
N ASN A 394 35.93 4.92 -0.48
CA ASN A 394 34.57 4.92 -1.01
C ASN A 394 34.41 5.90 -2.18
N ARG A 395 35.02 5.61 -3.34
CA ARG A 395 34.87 6.46 -4.53
C ARG A 395 33.52 6.26 -5.23
N TYR A 396 32.68 7.28 -5.22
CA TYR A 396 31.59 7.44 -6.20
C TYR A 396 32.07 8.32 -7.36
N ARG A 397 31.97 7.83 -8.60
CA ARG A 397 32.32 8.58 -9.82
C ARG A 397 31.24 9.61 -10.15
N LYS A 398 31.68 10.78 -10.63
CA LYS A 398 30.86 11.78 -11.33
C LYS A 398 30.30 11.18 -12.62
N LEU A 399 28.97 11.11 -12.77
CA LEU A 399 28.35 10.91 -14.08
C LEU A 399 28.25 12.24 -14.83
N ARG A 400 28.29 12.19 -16.17
CA ARG A 400 28.02 13.34 -17.05
C ARG A 400 26.51 13.41 -17.29
N SER A 401 25.99 14.62 -17.58
CA SER A 401 24.55 14.91 -17.63
C SER A 401 23.74 14.08 -18.66
N SER A 402 24.40 13.31 -19.53
CA SER A 402 23.79 12.40 -20.50
C SER A 402 23.45 11.01 -19.94
N ASP A 403 23.93 10.66 -18.75
CA ASP A 403 23.77 9.31 -18.16
C ASP A 403 22.59 9.23 -17.18
N THR A 404 21.52 10.02 -17.39
CA THR A 404 20.32 9.94 -16.56
C THR A 404 19.47 8.76 -17.07
N PRO A 405 19.40 7.63 -16.35
CA PRO A 405 18.49 6.56 -16.76
C PRO A 405 17.06 7.09 -16.68
N GLU A 406 16.30 6.95 -17.77
CA GLU A 406 14.85 7.14 -17.78
C GLU A 406 14.20 5.99 -17.00
N PHE A 407 14.29 6.04 -15.67
CA PHE A 407 13.39 5.25 -14.84
C PHE A 407 12.07 5.99 -14.78
N GLY A 408 10.97 5.27 -15.08
CA GLY A 408 9.65 5.73 -14.65
C GLY A 408 9.71 6.04 -13.17
N GLU A 409 9.14 7.17 -12.77
CA GLU A 409 9.13 7.70 -11.40
C GLU A 409 9.10 6.54 -10.38
N PRO A 410 10.06 6.42 -9.44
CA PRO A 410 10.04 5.41 -8.38
C PRO A 410 8.94 5.76 -7.35
N VAL A 411 7.73 5.69 -7.86
CA VAL A 411 6.47 5.66 -7.13
C VAL A 411 6.26 4.20 -6.78
N LEU A 412 6.46 3.87 -5.52
CA LEU A 412 6.17 2.53 -5.03
C LEU A 412 4.66 2.40 -4.89
N THR A 413 4.11 1.30 -5.40
CA THR A 413 2.74 0.91 -5.09
C THR A 413 2.79 -0.02 -3.91
N PHE A 414 2.31 0.45 -2.76
CA PHE A 414 2.15 -0.35 -1.57
C PHE A 414 0.73 -0.87 -1.50
N ARG A 415 0.60 -2.14 -1.13
CA ARG A 415 -0.64 -2.79 -0.72
C ARG A 415 -0.57 -3.06 0.77
N MET A 416 -1.64 -2.74 1.50
CA MET A 416 -1.73 -2.95 2.94
C MET A 416 -2.98 -3.74 3.30
N ASP A 417 -2.81 -4.71 4.17
CA ASP A 417 -3.89 -5.48 4.78
C ASP A 417 -4.49 -4.82 6.04
N GLU A 418 -3.70 -3.97 6.72
CA GLU A 418 -4.16 -3.18 7.86
C GLU A 418 -4.98 -1.97 7.40
N MET A 419 -6.25 -2.25 7.10
CA MET A 419 -7.20 -1.31 6.48
C MET A 419 -7.42 -0.02 7.29
N LYS A 420 -7.37 -0.08 8.63
CA LYS A 420 -7.51 1.12 9.48
C LYS A 420 -6.31 2.04 9.34
N LEU A 421 -5.11 1.45 9.36
CA LEU A 421 -3.87 2.17 9.12
C LEU A 421 -3.82 2.74 7.70
N LEU A 422 -4.24 1.96 6.70
CA LEU A 422 -4.31 2.43 5.32
C LEU A 422 -5.24 3.64 5.19
N ALA A 423 -6.42 3.59 5.81
CA ALA A 423 -7.35 4.71 5.81
C ALA A 423 -6.72 5.97 6.43
N PHE A 424 -5.99 5.81 7.53
CA PHE A 424 -5.24 6.89 8.16
C PHE A 424 -4.16 7.48 7.26
N ILE A 425 -3.35 6.63 6.61
CA ILE A 425 -2.29 7.04 5.68
C ILE A 425 -2.90 7.82 4.51
N LYS A 426 -3.97 7.31 3.92
CA LYS A 426 -4.64 7.96 2.79
C LYS A 426 -5.20 9.33 3.15
N ASP A 427 -5.86 9.45 4.30
CA ASP A 427 -6.37 10.73 4.79
C ASP A 427 -5.23 11.74 5.01
N SER A 428 -4.14 11.26 5.62
CA SER A 428 -2.94 12.05 5.87
C SER A 428 -2.25 12.53 4.58
N ILE A 429 -2.12 11.66 3.57
CA ILE A 429 -1.54 12.01 2.26
C ILE A 429 -2.39 13.08 1.55
N ASN A 430 -3.72 12.93 1.58
CA ASN A 430 -4.64 13.89 0.99
C ASN A 430 -4.52 15.27 1.64
N TYR A 431 -4.27 15.33 2.95
CA TYR A 431 -4.08 16.58 3.67
C TYR A 431 -2.69 17.21 3.46
N ALA A 432 -1.63 16.40 3.46
CA ALA A 432 -0.25 16.84 3.30
C ALA A 432 0.07 17.39 1.90
N SER A 433 -0.92 17.48 1.00
CA SER A 433 -0.79 18.02 -0.34
C SER A 433 -0.39 19.51 -0.30
N LYS A 434 0.92 19.78 -0.32
CA LYS A 434 1.55 20.76 -1.23
C LYS A 434 3.06 20.94 -1.10
N TYR A 435 3.73 20.63 0.03
CA TYR A 435 5.09 21.15 0.19
C TYR A 435 6.23 20.26 0.69
N SER A 436 6.06 19.03 1.16
CA SER A 436 7.25 18.34 1.73
C SER A 436 7.16 16.83 1.82
N ILE A 437 6.95 16.06 0.75
CA ILE A 437 7.14 14.60 0.82
C ILE A 437 8.65 14.34 1.07
N GLY A 438 9.00 14.16 2.34
CA GLY A 438 10.35 14.29 2.91
C GLY A 438 11.04 12.96 3.25
N ASN A 439 12.21 13.02 3.93
CA ASN A 439 13.22 11.94 4.06
C ASN A 439 12.79 10.79 4.98
N SER A 440 11.58 10.88 5.49
CA SER A 440 11.21 10.31 6.77
C SER A 440 10.31 9.09 6.64
N PHE A 441 10.30 8.48 5.45
CA PHE A 441 9.70 7.17 5.18
C PHE A 441 10.72 6.07 4.85
N VAL A 442 11.99 6.43 4.61
CA VAL A 442 13.00 5.45 4.18
C VAL A 442 13.91 5.05 5.34
N ARG A 443 14.16 5.94 6.33
CA ARG A 443 15.13 5.68 7.41
C ARG A 443 14.62 4.91 8.64
N TYR A 444 13.32 4.92 8.94
CA TYR A 444 12.80 4.35 10.21
C TYR A 444 11.47 3.60 10.05
N SER A 445 11.18 3.24 8.81
CA SER A 445 9.80 3.33 8.38
C SER A 445 9.37 2.18 7.49
N PHE A 446 9.80 0.95 7.75
CA PHE A 446 8.91 -0.18 7.46
C PHE A 446 9.24 -1.30 8.44
N ALA A 447 8.20 -1.70 9.18
CA ALA A 447 8.20 -2.63 10.31
C ALA A 447 9.00 -2.16 11.55
N GLY A 448 8.28 -1.51 12.47
CA GLY A 448 8.85 -0.56 13.45
C GLY A 448 8.48 0.91 13.13
N LEU A 449 7.83 1.10 11.98
CA LEU A 449 7.43 2.36 11.36
C LEU A 449 7.04 3.46 12.30
N GLU A 450 7.80 4.54 12.28
CA GLU A 450 7.32 5.88 12.59
C GLU A 450 7.03 6.56 11.25
N PHE A 451 5.77 6.82 10.92
CA PHE A 451 5.45 7.60 9.72
C PHE A 451 5.53 9.07 10.09
N PHE A 452 6.61 9.74 9.70
CA PHE A 452 6.63 11.21 9.81
C PHE A 452 5.90 11.78 8.60
N ILE A 453 4.62 12.10 8.80
CA ILE A 453 3.83 12.81 7.80
C ILE A 453 4.20 14.30 7.89
N PRO A 454 4.58 14.94 6.78
CA PRO A 454 4.91 16.36 6.79
C PRO A 454 3.71 17.20 7.28
N GLY A 455 3.89 17.97 8.35
CA GLY A 455 2.82 18.75 8.98
C GLY A 455 2.08 18.03 10.11
N VAL A 456 2.36 16.74 10.33
CA VAL A 456 1.94 15.98 11.52
C VAL A 456 3.22 15.63 12.28
N TYR A 457 3.50 16.37 13.36
CA TYR A 457 4.59 16.02 14.29
C TYR A 457 4.18 14.76 15.06
N GLY A 458 4.34 13.60 14.45
CA GLY A 458 3.99 12.33 15.06
C GLY A 458 4.39 11.15 14.20
N SER A 459 4.62 10.05 14.89
CA SER A 459 5.12 8.79 14.36
C SER A 459 3.97 7.80 14.31
N ILE A 460 3.29 7.63 13.17
CA ILE A 460 2.26 6.56 13.11
C ILE A 460 3.01 5.24 13.33
N LEU A 461 2.53 4.35 14.19
CA LEU A 461 3.07 3.00 14.33
C LEU A 461 2.11 2.03 13.65
N PRO A 462 2.60 1.10 12.82
CA PRO A 462 1.76 0.37 11.88
C PRO A 462 0.95 -0.76 12.52
N TRP A 463 1.04 -0.92 13.83
CA TRP A 463 0.45 -2.07 14.51
C TRP A 463 -0.77 -1.63 15.27
N GLU A 464 -1.90 -2.19 14.85
CA GLU A 464 -3.17 -1.92 15.51
C GLU A 464 -3.06 -2.24 17.02
N ASP A 465 -2.21 -3.18 17.43
CA ASP A 465 -1.97 -3.65 18.81
C ASP A 465 -1.19 -2.70 19.73
N LYS A 466 -0.72 -1.55 19.24
CA LYS A 466 -0.25 -0.48 20.14
C LYS A 466 -1.43 0.37 20.60
N PRO A 467 -1.54 0.64 21.90
CA PRO A 467 -2.83 1.05 22.45
C PRO A 467 -3.21 2.49 22.06
N PHE A 468 -2.26 3.38 21.70
CA PHE A 468 -2.58 4.76 21.33
C PHE A 468 -1.66 5.36 20.28
N TYR A 469 -2.28 6.16 19.42
CA TYR A 469 -1.60 7.25 18.74
C TYR A 469 -2.05 8.58 19.32
N ARG A 470 -1.10 9.42 19.75
CA ARG A 470 -1.40 10.79 20.17
C ARG A 470 -1.76 11.59 18.93
N PHE A 471 -3.05 11.86 18.78
CA PHE A 471 -3.48 12.87 17.85
C PHE A 471 -3.09 14.25 18.41
N PRO A 472 -2.39 15.11 17.63
CA PRO A 472 -2.19 16.49 18.04
C PRO A 472 -3.53 17.23 17.98
N TRP A 473 -4.30 17.16 19.06
CA TRP A 473 -5.45 18.01 19.30
C TRP A 473 -4.94 19.38 19.73
N TYR A 474 -4.49 20.18 18.78
CA TYR A 474 -4.23 21.59 19.05
C TYR A 474 -5.58 22.30 19.21
N HIS A 475 -5.78 22.97 20.35
CA HIS A 475 -6.86 23.93 20.57
C HIS A 475 -6.84 24.97 19.43
N GLY A 476 -7.62 24.75 18.38
CA GLY A 476 -7.71 25.63 17.20
C GLY A 476 -7.55 24.96 15.83
N ALA A 477 -7.15 23.68 15.74
CA ALA A 477 -7.08 22.97 14.46
C ALA A 477 -8.41 22.26 14.13
N ASN A 478 -8.82 22.33 12.85
CA ASN A 478 -10.08 21.78 12.33
C ASN A 478 -10.34 20.31 12.75
N PHE A 479 -11.58 19.99 13.15
CA PHE A 479 -12.10 18.66 13.54
C PHE A 479 -12.07 17.58 12.43
N ASN A 480 -11.28 17.76 11.38
CA ASN A 480 -11.35 16.95 10.15
C ASN A 480 -10.65 15.59 10.25
N TYR A 481 -9.87 15.32 11.30
CA TYR A 481 -9.02 14.12 11.38
C TYR A 481 -9.61 12.96 12.18
N LEU A 482 -10.88 13.06 12.58
CA LEU A 482 -11.53 11.98 13.31
C LEU A 482 -11.85 10.83 12.36
N LEU A 483 -10.93 9.87 12.24
CA LEU A 483 -11.14 8.67 11.43
C LEU A 483 -12.08 7.72 12.17
N VAL A 484 -13.38 7.91 11.95
CA VAL A 484 -14.47 7.06 12.43
C VAL A 484 -15.40 6.68 11.27
N PRO A 485 -16.07 5.51 11.33
CA PRO A 485 -17.03 5.16 10.29
C PRO A 485 -18.17 6.19 10.19
N LEU A 486 -18.67 6.39 8.97
CA LEU A 486 -19.65 7.45 8.67
C LEU A 486 -20.90 7.38 9.58
N ALA A 487 -21.36 6.18 9.92
CA ALA A 487 -22.52 5.96 10.78
C ALA A 487 -22.34 6.54 12.20
N TYR A 488 -21.10 6.74 12.65
CA TYR A 488 -20.79 7.23 14.00
C TYR A 488 -20.32 8.68 14.01
N LYS A 489 -20.12 9.31 12.84
CA LYS A 489 -19.49 10.63 12.71
C LYS A 489 -20.16 11.69 13.60
N LYS A 490 -21.50 11.73 13.62
CA LYS A 490 -22.26 12.72 14.41
C LYS A 490 -22.02 12.55 15.92
N GLU A 491 -22.08 11.31 16.40
CA GLU A 491 -21.86 10.99 17.81
C GLU A 491 -20.41 11.26 18.21
N ALA A 492 -19.44 10.82 17.39
CA ALA A 492 -18.02 11.01 17.66
C ALA A 492 -17.60 12.49 17.71
N ILE A 493 -18.20 13.37 16.89
CA ILE A 493 -17.99 14.82 16.97
C ILE A 493 -18.56 15.39 18.28
N ALA A 494 -19.75 14.95 18.69
CA ALA A 494 -20.38 15.39 19.93
C ALA A 494 -19.57 14.94 21.16
N ASP A 495 -19.13 13.68 21.16
CA ASP A 495 -18.30 13.09 22.20
C ASP A 495 -16.93 13.78 22.28
N ALA A 496 -16.28 14.03 21.14
CA ALA A 496 -15.03 14.79 21.12
C ALA A 496 -15.21 16.15 21.79
N LYS A 497 -16.24 16.92 21.40
CA LYS A 497 -16.53 18.23 22.01
C LYS A 497 -16.82 18.14 23.51
N TYR A 498 -17.52 17.10 23.95
CA TYR A 498 -17.90 16.93 25.34
C TYR A 498 -16.72 16.45 26.21
N TYR A 499 -16.07 15.36 25.83
CA TYR A 499 -15.05 14.71 26.65
C TYR A 499 -13.71 15.44 26.64
N THR A 500 -13.35 16.18 25.58
CA THR A 500 -12.13 17.02 25.58
C THR A 500 -12.33 18.40 26.20
N ASN A 501 -13.54 18.73 26.67
CA ASN A 501 -13.75 19.96 27.41
C ASN A 501 -13.07 19.85 28.79
N PRO A 502 -12.17 20.78 29.17
CA PRO A 502 -11.49 20.73 30.47
C PRO A 502 -12.43 20.73 31.68
N LYS A 503 -13.68 21.20 31.52
CA LYS A 503 -14.72 21.19 32.57
C LYS A 503 -15.39 19.82 32.75
N THR A 504 -15.24 18.91 31.80
CA THR A 504 -15.85 17.58 31.87
C THR A 504 -15.02 16.71 32.82
N LYS A 505 -15.63 16.21 33.89
CA LYS A 505 -14.97 15.28 34.81
C LYS A 505 -14.93 13.88 34.19
N LEU A 506 -13.72 13.39 33.93
CA LEU A 506 -13.48 12.02 33.47
C LEU A 506 -13.16 11.10 34.66
N PRO A 507 -13.41 9.78 34.54
CA PRO A 507 -12.86 8.79 35.47
C PRO A 507 -11.33 8.85 35.50
N ALA A 508 -10.70 8.31 36.55
CA ALA A 508 -9.25 8.31 36.72
C ALA A 508 -8.49 7.71 35.51
N ASP A 509 -8.97 6.58 34.99
CA ASP A 509 -8.42 5.92 33.81
C ASP A 509 -9.10 6.38 32.49
N GLY A 510 -9.94 7.42 32.57
CA GLY A 510 -10.66 7.96 31.42
C GLY A 510 -11.83 7.09 30.94
N ILE A 511 -12.23 7.34 29.68
CA ILE A 511 -13.33 6.69 28.98
C ILE A 511 -12.79 6.12 27.67
N VAL A 512 -13.03 4.85 27.40
CA VAL A 512 -12.81 4.24 26.10
C VAL A 512 -14.15 4.13 25.40
N LYS A 513 -14.35 4.79 24.27
CA LYS A 513 -15.59 4.70 23.49
C LYS A 513 -15.36 4.11 22.11
N TRP A 514 -16.13 3.07 21.80
CA TRP A 514 -16.11 2.38 20.51
C TRP A 514 -17.07 3.01 19.49
N TYR A 515 -16.61 3.13 18.25
CA TYR A 515 -17.33 3.60 17.07
C TYR A 515 -17.15 2.57 15.95
N GLY A 516 -17.89 1.47 16.04
CA GLY A 516 -17.67 0.31 15.18
C GLY A 516 -16.43 -0.47 15.62
N ASP A 517 -15.42 -0.52 14.78
CA ASP A 517 -14.13 -1.20 14.99
C ASP A 517 -12.98 -0.24 15.34
N ILE A 518 -13.29 1.03 15.55
CA ILE A 518 -12.39 2.07 16.06
C ILE A 518 -12.78 2.41 17.49
N CYS A 519 -11.83 2.75 18.35
CA CYS A 519 -12.16 3.39 19.61
C CYS A 519 -11.31 4.63 19.89
N ILE A 520 -11.84 5.50 20.74
CA ILE A 520 -11.17 6.69 21.21
C ILE A 520 -11.11 6.64 22.73
N TRP A 521 -9.93 6.88 23.27
CA TRP A 521 -9.70 6.99 24.70
C TRP A 521 -9.62 8.45 25.12
N TYR A 522 -10.62 8.90 25.86
CA TYR A 522 -10.68 10.24 26.43
C TYR A 522 -10.15 10.19 27.86
N VAL A 523 -9.09 10.95 28.15
CA VAL A 523 -8.40 10.90 29.44
C VAL A 523 -7.81 12.26 29.80
N ASN A 524 -7.58 12.47 31.09
CA ASN A 524 -6.79 13.59 31.60
C ASN A 524 -5.50 13.04 32.25
N LEU A 525 -4.41 12.96 31.50
CA LEU A 525 -3.17 12.34 31.96
C LEU A 525 -2.36 13.20 32.94
N ASN A 526 -2.42 14.52 32.77
CA ASN A 526 -1.53 15.45 33.47
C ASN A 526 -2.27 16.37 34.46
N GLY A 527 -3.58 16.18 34.64
CA GLY A 527 -4.44 17.07 35.42
C GLY A 527 -4.77 18.41 34.75
N GLU A 528 -4.14 18.72 33.61
CA GLU A 528 -4.26 20.01 32.92
C GLU A 528 -5.44 20.03 31.94
N ASP A 529 -5.46 19.12 30.97
CA ASP A 529 -6.47 19.08 29.90
C ASP A 529 -6.95 17.66 29.60
N ASN A 530 -8.23 17.56 29.24
CA ASN A 530 -8.78 16.32 28.69
C ASN A 530 -8.37 16.17 27.23
N VAL A 531 -7.83 15.00 26.88
CA VAL A 531 -7.34 14.67 25.55
C VAL A 531 -7.99 13.39 25.03
N GLY A 532 -8.13 13.29 23.69
CA GLY A 532 -8.62 12.09 23.02
C GLY A 532 -7.51 11.37 22.26
N TYR A 533 -7.25 10.11 22.59
CA TYR A 533 -6.32 9.25 21.86
C TYR A 533 -7.08 8.33 20.93
N TRP A 534 -6.70 8.30 19.66
CA TRP A 534 -7.29 7.40 18.69
C TRP A 534 -6.62 6.02 18.79
N CYS A 535 -7.43 4.97 18.74
CA CYS A 535 -6.98 3.59 18.94
C CYS A 535 -7.61 2.69 17.87
N THR A 536 -6.80 1.79 17.34
CA THR A 536 -7.22 0.78 16.36
C THR A 536 -7.44 -0.59 16.96
N THR A 537 -6.92 -0.85 18.16
CA THR A 537 -7.23 -2.07 18.93
C THR A 537 -8.00 -1.78 20.19
N ASN A 538 -8.44 -2.87 20.79
CA ASN A 538 -9.09 -2.89 22.08
C ASN A 538 -8.09 -2.50 23.20
N PRO A 539 -8.22 -1.32 23.83
CA PRO A 539 -7.35 -0.89 24.91
C PRO A 539 -7.61 -1.67 26.21
N THR A 540 -8.62 -2.57 26.24
CA THR A 540 -8.81 -3.52 27.35
C THR A 540 -7.90 -4.74 27.27
N TYR A 541 -6.87 -4.74 26.41
CA TYR A 541 -5.77 -5.68 26.54
C TYR A 541 -5.16 -5.53 27.94
N LYS A 542 -5.09 -6.64 28.70
CA LYS A 542 -4.68 -6.63 30.12
C LYS A 542 -3.34 -5.89 30.27
N GLY A 543 -3.34 -4.83 31.08
CA GLY A 543 -2.11 -4.12 31.46
C GLY A 543 -2.09 -2.61 31.23
N TYR A 544 -2.98 -2.04 30.43
CA TYR A 544 -2.92 -0.59 30.17
C TYR A 544 -3.98 0.26 30.90
N PHE A 545 -5.28 -0.08 30.88
CA PHE A 545 -6.35 0.69 31.59
C PHE A 545 -7.47 -0.18 32.14
N GLU A 546 -7.15 -1.02 33.12
CA GLU A 546 -8.12 -1.95 33.69
C GLU A 546 -9.36 -1.26 34.30
N LYS A 547 -9.27 0.03 34.65
CA LYS A 547 -10.39 0.77 35.27
C LYS A 547 -11.02 1.81 34.35
N ALA A 548 -10.64 1.88 33.08
CA ALA A 548 -11.27 2.80 32.13
C ALA A 548 -12.75 2.42 31.93
N LYS A 549 -13.63 3.43 31.85
CA LYS A 549 -15.04 3.19 31.56
C LYS A 549 -15.22 2.90 30.07
N VAL A 550 -15.68 1.69 29.73
CA VAL A 550 -15.94 1.30 28.34
C VAL A 550 -17.35 1.67 27.91
N LEU A 551 -17.47 2.35 26.78
CA LEU A 551 -18.73 2.76 26.15
C LEU A 551 -18.77 2.32 24.68
N TYR A 552 -19.98 2.22 24.13
CA TYR A 552 -20.21 1.90 22.72
C TYR A 552 -21.15 2.94 22.12
N ALA A 553 -20.72 3.57 21.03
CA ALA A 553 -21.54 4.48 20.25
C ALA A 553 -22.64 3.70 19.50
N LYS A 554 -23.74 4.39 19.20
CA LYS A 554 -24.84 3.80 18.42
C LYS A 554 -24.75 4.31 16.98
N PRO A 555 -24.73 3.43 15.97
CA PRO A 555 -24.69 3.87 14.59
C PRO A 555 -25.98 4.65 14.26
N ASP A 556 -25.87 5.68 13.43
CA ASP A 556 -27.04 6.35 12.86
C ASP A 556 -27.86 5.32 12.07
N PRO A 557 -29.12 5.03 12.46
CA PRO A 557 -29.93 3.99 11.83
C PRO A 557 -30.26 4.29 10.36
N ASN A 558 -30.06 5.53 9.91
CA ASN A 558 -30.28 5.94 8.52
C ASN A 558 -29.07 5.69 7.62
N ILE A 559 -27.91 5.35 8.19
CA ILE A 559 -26.68 5.09 7.44
C ILE A 559 -26.46 3.57 7.45
N LYS A 560 -26.66 2.94 6.30
CA LYS A 560 -26.61 1.47 6.18
C LYS A 560 -25.40 0.96 5.47
#